data_AF-A0A7D5P299-F1
#
_entry.id   AF-A0A7D5P299-F1
#
_cell.length_a   1.000
_cell.length_b   1.000
_cell.length_c   1.000
_cell.angle_alpha   90.00
_cell.angle_beta   90.00
_cell.angle_gamma   90.00
#
_symmetry.space_group_name_H-M   'P 1'
#
loop_
_entity.id
_entity.type
_entity.pdbx_description
1 polymer ?
#
loop_
_entity_poly.entity_id
_entity_poly.type
_entity_poly.pdbx_seq_one_letter_code
_entity_poly.pdbx_strand_id
1 'polypeptide(L)'
;MLLVVTYSRAARGTLRNICRTHEEVVVRRFGRVALLAETEFAAFQALRLREKHGGDVQVERTRPFNEYEAVDESIREAATAYEGRDRPALPYATFADGSAHPDPDRMRDVEL
;
A
#
# COMPACT_ATOMS: atom_id res chain seq x y z
N MET A 1 2.04 -5.71 -10.44
CA MET A 1 1.48 -6.65 -9.43
C MET A 1 -0.03 -6.46 -9.33
N LEU A 2 -0.76 -7.44 -8.82
CA LEU A 2 -2.20 -7.31 -8.56
C LEU A 2 -2.45 -7.16 -7.06
N LEU A 3 -2.99 -6.02 -6.63
CA LEU A 3 -3.44 -5.81 -5.26
C LEU A 3 -4.90 -6.25 -5.14
N VAL A 4 -5.16 -7.19 -4.23
CA VAL A 4 -6.52 -7.68 -3.95
C VAL A 4 -6.87 -7.35 -2.51
N VAL A 5 -7.96 -6.60 -2.30
CA VAL A 5 -8.46 -6.21 -0.97
C VAL A 5 -9.85 -6.81 -0.76
N THR A 6 -10.07 -7.39 0.43
CA THR A 6 -11.36 -7.97 0.82
C THR A 6 -12.00 -7.24 1.99
N TYR A 7 -13.28 -6.87 1.84
CA TYR A 7 -14.02 -6.10 2.84
C TYR A 7 -14.87 -6.98 3.77
N SER A 8 -15.41 -8.10 3.27
CA SER A 8 -16.19 -9.03 4.09
C SER A 8 -15.37 -10.21 4.62
N ARG A 9 -15.89 -10.82 5.70
CA ARG A 9 -15.30 -12.02 6.31
C ARG A 9 -15.31 -13.21 5.33
N ALA A 10 -16.37 -13.34 4.52
CA ALA A 10 -16.50 -14.40 3.52
C ALA A 10 -15.49 -14.26 2.38
N ALA A 11 -15.32 -13.04 1.85
CA ALA A 11 -14.32 -12.73 0.83
C ALA A 11 -12.90 -13.00 1.35
N ARG A 12 -12.58 -12.56 2.57
CA ARG A 12 -11.29 -12.81 3.22
C ARG A 12 -11.00 -14.31 3.39
N GLY A 13 -12.01 -15.10 3.75
CA GLY A 13 -11.87 -16.55 3.84
C GLY A 13 -11.52 -17.17 2.49
N THR A 14 -12.15 -16.72 1.42
CA THR A 14 -11.86 -17.19 0.05
C THR A 14 -10.47 -16.75 -0.42
N LEU A 15 -10.09 -15.50 -0.19
CA LEU A 15 -8.74 -15.00 -0.51
C LEU A 15 -7.66 -15.82 0.21
N ARG A 16 -7.86 -16.10 1.50
CA ARG A 16 -6.93 -16.95 2.27
C ARG A 16 -6.76 -18.32 1.62
N ASN A 17 -7.85 -18.94 1.17
CA ASN A 17 -7.80 -20.25 0.54
C ASN A 17 -7.07 -20.18 -0.81
N ILE A 18 -7.36 -19.17 -1.64
CA ILE A 18 -6.64 -18.93 -2.90
C ILE A 18 -5.14 -18.81 -2.63
N CYS A 19 -4.73 -17.98 -1.67
CA CYS A 19 -3.32 -17.78 -1.36
C CYS A 19 -2.63 -19.04 -0.84
N ARG A 20 -3.33 -19.91 -0.10
CA ARG A 20 -2.77 -21.18 0.40
C ARG A 20 -2.67 -22.25 -0.68
N THR A 21 -3.61 -22.24 -1.63
CA THR A 21 -3.64 -23.24 -2.70
C THR A 21 -2.68 -22.88 -3.84
N HIS A 22 -2.43 -21.58 -4.05
CA HIS A 22 -1.66 -21.07 -5.17
C HIS A 22 -0.53 -20.16 -4.67
N GLU A 23 0.31 -20.68 -3.78
CA GLU A 23 1.40 -19.92 -3.15
C GLU A 23 2.40 -19.38 -4.19
N GLU A 24 2.55 -20.07 -5.32
CA GLU A 24 3.46 -19.70 -6.42
C GLU A 24 3.14 -18.35 -7.08
N VAL A 25 1.89 -17.89 -6.99
CA VAL A 25 1.48 -16.58 -7.52
C VAL A 25 1.29 -15.52 -6.43
N VAL A 26 1.58 -15.84 -5.16
CA VAL A 26 1.46 -14.90 -4.05
C VAL A 26 2.79 -14.21 -3.82
N VAL A 27 2.84 -12.89 -4.03
CA VAL A 27 4.03 -12.09 -3.72
C VAL A 27 4.07 -11.75 -2.24
N ARG A 28 2.96 -11.27 -1.67
CA ARG A 28 2.80 -11.00 -0.22
C ARG A 28 1.36 -11.15 0.23
N ARG A 29 1.17 -11.44 1.52
CA ARG A 29 -0.15 -11.54 2.15
C ARG A 29 -0.23 -10.71 3.43
N PHE A 30 -1.31 -9.96 3.57
CA PHE A 30 -1.56 -9.08 4.71
C PHE A 30 -3.02 -9.19 5.19
N GLY A 31 -3.34 -10.25 5.93
CA GLY A 31 -4.68 -10.41 6.53
C GLY A 31 -5.83 -10.43 5.51
N ARG A 32 -6.41 -9.25 5.25
CA ARG A 32 -7.49 -9.01 4.26
C ARG A 32 -7.01 -8.63 2.85
N VAL A 33 -5.70 -8.45 2.68
CA VAL A 33 -5.06 -8.00 1.44
C VAL A 33 -4.07 -9.05 0.95
N ALA A 34 -3.91 -9.18 -0.36
CA ALA A 34 -2.81 -9.92 -0.99
C ALA A 34 -2.25 -9.12 -2.17
N LEU A 35 -0.93 -9.21 -2.35
CA LEU A 35 -0.26 -8.86 -3.60
C LEU A 35 0.01 -10.15 -4.36
N LEU A 36 -0.54 -10.26 -5.55
CA LEU A 36 -0.33 -11.38 -6.45
C LEU A 36 0.63 -10.98 -7.58
N ALA A 37 1.32 -11.99 -8.12
CA ALA A 37 2.15 -11.85 -9.30
C ALA A 37 1.30 -11.40 -10.49
N GLU A 38 1.94 -10.76 -11.46
CA GLU A 38 1.26 -10.24 -12.64
C GLU A 38 1.18 -11.31 -13.73
N THR A 39 0.47 -12.39 -13.42
CA THR A 39 0.25 -13.52 -14.34
C THR A 39 -1.23 -13.64 -14.66
N GLU A 40 -1.56 -14.22 -15.81
CA GLU A 40 -2.95 -14.47 -16.19
C GLU A 40 -3.68 -15.36 -15.17
N PHE A 41 -2.96 -16.31 -14.57
CA PHE A 41 -3.52 -17.17 -13.52
C PHE A 41 -3.85 -16.40 -12.24
N ALA A 42 -2.96 -15.51 -11.79
CA ALA A 42 -3.25 -14.64 -10.66
C ALA A 42 -4.44 -13.71 -10.93
N ALA A 43 -4.52 -13.16 -12.13
CA ALA A 43 -5.64 -12.34 -12.58
C ALA A 43 -6.95 -13.14 -12.57
N PHE A 44 -6.95 -14.36 -13.10
CA PHE A 44 -8.10 -15.25 -13.08
C PHE A 44 -8.58 -15.51 -11.64
N GLN A 45 -7.66 -15.79 -10.71
CA GLN A 45 -8.03 -16.04 -9.31
C GLN A 45 -8.60 -14.78 -8.63
N ALA A 46 -8.06 -13.60 -8.90
CA ALA A 46 -8.58 -12.33 -8.39
C ALA A 46 -9.97 -12.01 -8.95
N LEU A 47 -10.18 -12.21 -10.26
CA LEU A 47 -11.47 -12.01 -10.92
C LEU A 47 -12.51 -13.00 -10.42
N ARG A 48 -12.18 -14.28 -10.28
CA ARG A 48 -13.08 -15.29 -9.70
C ARG A 48 -13.48 -14.95 -8.26
N LEU A 49 -12.56 -14.40 -7.47
CA LEU A 49 -12.87 -13.92 -6.13
C LEU A 49 -13.87 -12.75 -6.18
N ARG A 50 -13.66 -11.79 -7.09
CA ARG A 50 -14.56 -10.64 -7.30
C ARG A 50 -15.93 -11.08 -7.80
N GLU A 51 -16.02 -11.97 -8.77
CA GLU A 51 -17.31 -12.52 -9.24
C GLU A 51 -18.08 -13.21 -8.12
N LYS A 52 -17.38 -13.90 -7.21
CA LYS A 52 -18.02 -14.61 -6.10
C LYS A 52 -18.56 -13.68 -4.99
N HIS A 53 -17.90 -12.55 -4.73
CA HIS A 53 -18.20 -11.69 -3.57
C HIS A 53 -18.57 -10.25 -3.94
N GLY A 54 -18.62 -9.92 -5.24
CA GLY A 54 -19.01 -8.62 -5.75
C GLY A 54 -18.18 -7.46 -5.19
N GLY A 55 -18.87 -6.42 -4.73
CA GLY A 55 -18.28 -5.20 -4.17
C GLY A 55 -17.43 -5.40 -2.90
N ASP A 56 -17.44 -6.58 -2.30
CA ASP A 56 -16.55 -6.92 -1.18
C ASP A 56 -15.11 -7.17 -1.61
N VAL A 57 -14.79 -7.06 -2.90
CA VAL A 57 -13.47 -7.31 -3.46
C VAL A 57 -13.05 -6.17 -4.38
N GLN A 58 -11.95 -5.52 -4.02
CA GLN A 58 -11.26 -4.57 -4.90
C GLN A 58 -10.03 -5.27 -5.51
N VAL A 59 -9.82 -5.03 -6.79
CA VAL A 59 -8.65 -5.52 -7.54
C VAL A 59 -8.02 -4.35 -8.27
N GLU A 60 -6.76 -4.06 -7.98
CA GLU A 60 -5.98 -3.01 -8.63
C GLU A 60 -4.72 -3.58 -9.26
N ARG A 61 -4.34 -3.06 -10.42
CA ARG A 61 -2.99 -3.27 -10.96
C ARG A 61 -2.08 -2.20 -10.37
N THR A 62 -1.09 -2.62 -9.60
CA THR A 62 -0.16 -1.71 -8.91
C THR A 62 1.26 -1.86 -9.44
N ARG A 63 1.99 -0.74 -9.39
CA ARG A 63 3.45 -0.69 -9.54
C ARG A 63 4.09 -0.39 -8.18
N PRO A 64 5.31 -0.91 -7.90
CA PRO A 64 6.07 -0.46 -6.74
C PRO A 64 6.23 1.06 -6.74
N PHE A 65 6.20 1.66 -5.55
CA PHE A 65 6.54 3.07 -5.37
C PHE A 65 8.07 3.20 -5.34
N ASN A 66 8.63 4.05 -6.19
CA ASN A 66 10.06 4.36 -6.22
C ASN A 66 10.27 5.77 -5.64
N GLU A 67 10.66 5.87 -4.36
CA GLU A 67 10.79 7.18 -3.71
C GLU A 67 11.90 8.06 -4.29
N TYR A 68 12.86 7.51 -5.04
CA TYR A 68 13.95 8.30 -5.64
C TYR A 68 13.54 8.96 -6.95
N GLU A 69 12.48 8.44 -7.60
CA GLU A 69 11.92 9.02 -8.82
C GLU A 69 10.65 9.84 -8.55
N ALA A 70 9.85 9.43 -7.57
CA ALA A 70 8.52 9.98 -7.35
C ALA A 70 8.47 11.19 -6.41
N VAL A 71 9.49 11.40 -5.58
CA VAL A 71 9.52 12.52 -4.64
C VAL A 71 10.88 13.19 -4.58
N ASP A 72 10.89 14.47 -4.26
CA ASP A 72 12.11 15.22 -3.99
C ASP A 72 12.87 14.63 -2.80
N GLU A 73 14.19 14.82 -2.82
CA GLU A 73 15.08 14.42 -1.73
C GLU A 73 14.67 14.99 -0.37
N SER A 74 14.19 16.23 -0.35
CA SER A 74 13.73 16.91 0.87
C SER A 74 12.62 16.15 1.59
N ILE A 75 11.74 15.43 0.87
CA ILE A 75 10.70 14.60 1.46
C ILE A 75 11.32 13.37 2.14
N ARG A 76 12.29 12.73 1.50
CA ARG A 76 12.99 11.54 2.04
C ARG A 76 13.84 11.91 3.26
N GLU A 77 14.55 13.04 3.20
CA GLU A 77 15.32 13.57 4.32
C GLU A 77 14.43 13.94 5.50
N ALA A 78 13.32 14.62 5.25
CA ALA A 78 12.36 14.97 6.30
C ALA A 78 11.73 13.75 6.97
N ALA A 79 11.38 12.71 6.21
CA ALA A 79 10.86 11.46 6.77
C ALA A 79 11.90 10.77 7.69
N THR A 80 13.17 10.75 7.26
CA THR A 80 14.26 10.16 8.05
C THR A 80 14.52 10.97 9.33
N ALA A 81 14.62 12.30 9.21
CA ALA A 81 14.85 13.19 10.35
C ALA A 81 13.68 13.14 11.35
N TYR A 82 12.44 13.10 10.85
CA TYR A 82 11.26 13.03 11.70
C TYR A 82 11.19 11.70 12.45
N GLU A 83 11.41 10.55 11.80
CA GLU A 83 11.40 9.27 12.51
C GLU A 83 12.58 9.10 13.47
N GLY A 84 13.67 9.84 13.25
CA GLY A 84 14.81 9.95 14.18
C GLY A 84 14.63 10.96 15.33
N ARG A 85 13.48 11.62 15.46
CA ARG A 85 13.27 12.69 16.46
C ARG A 85 13.36 12.20 17.91
N ASP A 86 13.91 13.04 18.78
CA ASP A 86 14.06 12.74 20.22
C ASP A 86 12.73 12.58 20.97
N ARG A 87 11.66 13.24 20.49
CA ARG A 87 10.35 13.28 21.15
C ARG A 87 9.32 12.53 20.29
N PRO A 88 9.00 11.25 20.58
CA PRO A 88 8.09 10.45 19.75
C PRO A 88 6.70 11.06 19.59
N ALA A 89 6.22 11.79 20.60
CA ALA A 89 4.90 12.44 20.58
C ALA A 89 4.87 13.79 19.84
N LEU A 90 6.02 14.32 19.40
CA LEU A 90 6.08 15.59 18.66
C LEU A 90 5.47 15.40 17.26
N PRO A 91 4.40 16.13 16.89
CA PRO A 91 3.81 16.06 15.56
C PRO A 91 4.72 16.66 14.48
N TYR A 92 4.61 16.16 13.25
CA TYR A 92 5.45 16.62 12.13
C TYR A 92 5.35 18.12 11.87
N ALA A 93 4.16 18.71 11.92
CA ALA A 93 3.99 20.15 11.70
C ALA A 93 4.83 21.00 12.67
N THR A 94 4.86 20.63 13.95
CA THR A 94 5.68 21.32 14.97
C THR A 94 7.17 20.99 14.83
N PHE A 95 7.50 19.78 14.34
CA PHE A 95 8.88 19.40 14.06
C PHE A 95 9.48 20.16 12.87
N ALA A 96 8.69 20.36 11.81
CA ALA A 96 9.11 21.03 10.60
C ALA A 96 9.11 22.57 10.73
N ASP A 97 8.31 23.12 11.66
CA ASP A 97 8.22 24.56 11.89
C ASP A 97 9.59 25.18 12.21
N GLY A 98 9.95 26.23 11.48
CA GLY A 98 11.24 26.90 11.58
C GLY A 98 12.46 26.06 11.13
N SER A 99 12.25 24.87 10.56
CA SER A 99 13.31 24.03 10.00
C SER A 99 13.42 24.16 8.48
N ALA A 100 14.40 23.48 7.88
CA ALA A 100 14.53 23.38 6.43
C ALA A 100 13.60 22.30 5.83
N HIS A 101 12.85 21.55 6.64
CA HIS A 101 12.00 20.47 6.17
C HIS A 101 10.70 20.99 5.52
N PRO A 102 10.13 20.23 4.56
CA PRO A 102 8.91 20.63 3.86
C PRO A 102 7.74 20.85 4.82
N ASP A 103 7.03 21.95 4.61
CA ASP A 103 5.81 22.27 5.31
C ASP A 103 4.66 21.30 4.92
N PRO A 104 3.94 20.71 5.88
CA PRO A 104 2.93 19.70 5.59
C PRO A 104 1.67 20.24 4.90
N ASP A 105 1.34 21.53 5.01
CA ASP A 105 0.25 22.11 4.21
C ASP A 105 0.65 22.14 2.74
N ARG A 106 1.87 22.60 2.43
CA ARG A 106 2.39 22.55 1.07
C ARG A 106 2.47 21.12 0.51
N MET A 107 2.91 20.15 1.30
CA MET A 107 2.98 18.75 0.86
C MET A 107 1.62 18.17 0.44
N ARG A 108 0.50 18.63 1.04
CA ARG A 108 -0.84 18.15 0.68
C ARG A 108 -1.31 18.61 -0.69
N ASP A 109 -0.80 19.75 -1.16
CA ASP A 109 -1.21 20.38 -2.41
C ASP A 109 -0.37 19.94 -3.62
N VAL A 110 0.65 19.10 -3.39
CA VAL A 110 1.53 18.58 -4.45
C VAL A 110 1.07 17.17 -4.86
N GLU A 111 0.83 16.99 -6.16
CA GLU A 111 0.48 15.69 -6.74
C GLU A 111 1.73 14.79 -6.96
N LEU A 112 1.54 13.47 -6.90
CA LEU A 112 2.56 12.43 -7.10
C LEU A 112 2.41 11.68 -8.43
#